data_AF-A0A495VLM6-F1
#
_entry.id   AF-A0A495VLM6-F1
#
_cell.length_a   1.000
_cell.length_b   1.000
_cell.length_c   1.000
_cell.angle_alpha   90.00
_cell.angle_beta   90.00
_cell.angle_gamma   90.00
#
_symmetry.space_group_name_H-M   'P 1'
#
loop_
_entity.id
_entity.type
_entity.pdbx_description
1 polymer ?
#
loop_
_entity_poly.entity_id
_entity_poly.type
_entity_poly.pdbx_seq_one_letter_code
_entity_poly.pdbx_strand_id
1 'polypeptide(L)'
;MKKEKVVLAFSGGLDTSFCAKYLTEDCGYELYTAIANTGGFSKEELKSIEERAYKLGATEHASLDITQEYYDKSIKYMIFGNVLRNGTYPISVSSERIFQAIAIINYAKKIGADYVAHGSTGAGNDQVRFDLTFQILAPEIKILTPTRDMTLTREYEIDYLKKHGYEADFKKMEYSINKGLWGTSIGGKETLKSNQTLPESAYPCQMIAKGEETLTIDFKEGEIAAVNGEKYDDKVAAIQAIEKITEKYAIGRDMHIGDTIIGIKGRVGFEAAAPMVIINAHKMLEKHTLTKWQQYWKDQIGTWYGMFLHEAQYLDPVMRDMEAFLQSSQQNVTGRVIIDLKPYRYILVGVESDFDLMKSDFGEYGEVNKAWTADDVKGFTKILGNQMKIYHSVLNKNKK
;
A
#
# COMPACT_ATOMS: atom_id res chain seq x y z
N MET A 1 -2.88 -7.95 -43.80
CA MET A 1 -3.81 -8.31 -42.71
C MET A 1 -3.72 -7.24 -41.66
N LYS A 2 -4.84 -6.88 -41.00
CA LYS A 2 -4.82 -5.93 -39.88
C LYS A 2 -4.03 -6.58 -38.74
N LYS A 3 -2.98 -5.93 -38.23
CA LYS A 3 -2.25 -6.43 -37.07
C LYS A 3 -3.19 -6.43 -35.86
N GLU A 4 -3.18 -7.52 -35.10
CA GLU A 4 -3.87 -7.55 -33.81
C GLU A 4 -3.17 -6.60 -32.84
N LYS A 5 -3.95 -5.89 -32.04
CA LYS A 5 -3.45 -4.86 -31.12
C LYS A 5 -3.21 -5.45 -29.74
N VAL A 6 -2.04 -5.15 -29.17
CA VAL A 6 -1.70 -5.54 -27.80
C VAL A 6 -1.33 -4.33 -26.96
N VAL A 7 -1.91 -4.21 -25.77
CA VAL A 7 -1.47 -3.22 -24.76
C VAL A 7 -0.58 -3.90 -23.73
N LEU A 8 0.68 -3.49 -23.64
CA LEU A 8 1.64 -3.97 -22.65
C LEU A 8 1.69 -3.02 -21.44
N ALA A 9 1.48 -3.57 -20.25
CA ALA A 9 1.84 -2.95 -18.98
C ALA A 9 3.37 -2.78 -18.92
N PHE A 10 3.85 -1.56 -19.15
CA PHE A 10 5.26 -1.28 -19.44
C PHE A 10 5.89 -0.39 -18.37
N SER A 11 6.87 -0.92 -17.63
CA SER A 11 7.61 -0.17 -16.61
C SER A 11 9.00 0.29 -17.08
N GLY A 12 9.40 -0.09 -18.30
CA GLY A 12 10.76 0.11 -18.80
C GLY A 12 11.79 -0.84 -18.20
N GLY A 13 11.42 -1.75 -17.29
CA GLY A 13 12.30 -2.79 -16.76
C GLY A 13 12.72 -3.82 -17.81
N LEU A 14 13.64 -4.72 -17.43
CA LEU A 14 14.16 -5.78 -18.31
C LEU A 14 13.02 -6.64 -18.88
N ASP A 15 12.19 -7.22 -18.02
CA ASP A 15 11.12 -8.15 -18.39
C ASP A 15 10.11 -7.50 -19.36
N THR A 16 9.69 -6.27 -19.07
CA THR A 16 8.77 -5.52 -19.95
C THR A 16 9.44 -5.05 -21.24
N SER A 17 10.76 -4.82 -21.23
CA SER A 17 11.51 -4.47 -22.45
C SER A 17 11.65 -5.67 -23.37
N PHE A 18 11.91 -6.86 -22.81
CA PHE A 18 11.84 -8.12 -23.53
C PHE A 18 10.46 -8.33 -24.13
N CYS A 19 9.39 -8.20 -23.33
CA CYS A 19 8.01 -8.37 -23.80
C CYS A 19 7.68 -7.43 -24.96
N ALA A 20 8.08 -6.15 -24.88
CA ALA A 20 7.85 -5.19 -25.95
C ALA A 20 8.48 -5.64 -27.27
N LYS A 21 9.75 -6.08 -27.22
CA LYS A 21 10.47 -6.51 -28.42
C LYS A 21 9.96 -7.85 -28.97
N TYR A 22 9.66 -8.80 -28.09
CA TYR A 22 9.10 -10.10 -28.46
C TYR A 22 7.72 -9.98 -29.13
N LEU A 23 6.81 -9.21 -28.53
CA LEU A 23 5.46 -9.02 -29.06
C LEU A 23 5.46 -8.28 -30.42
N THR A 24 6.44 -7.42 -30.66
CA THR A 24 6.56 -6.66 -31.91
C THR A 24 7.26 -7.46 -33.01
N GLU A 25 8.45 -7.98 -32.76
CA GLU A 25 9.31 -8.63 -33.77
C GLU A 25 8.88 -10.08 -34.04
N ASP A 26 8.70 -10.88 -32.98
CA ASP A 26 8.47 -12.33 -33.13
C ASP A 26 6.98 -12.64 -33.33
N CYS A 27 6.09 -11.94 -32.62
CA CYS A 27 4.64 -12.15 -32.74
C CYS A 27 3.97 -11.26 -33.79
N GLY A 28 4.62 -10.17 -34.24
CA GLY A 28 4.10 -9.29 -35.29
C GLY A 28 2.92 -8.41 -34.87
N TYR A 29 2.63 -8.26 -33.57
CA TYR A 29 1.53 -7.45 -33.07
C TYR A 29 1.74 -5.94 -33.29
N GLU A 30 0.65 -5.18 -33.28
CA GLU A 30 0.67 -3.72 -33.14
C GLU A 30 0.74 -3.37 -31.65
N LEU A 31 1.93 -3.03 -31.16
CA LEU A 31 2.20 -2.84 -29.74
C LEU A 31 1.84 -1.43 -29.29
N TYR A 32 0.94 -1.34 -28.32
CA TYR A 32 0.70 -0.18 -27.50
C TYR A 32 1.31 -0.43 -26.12
N THR A 33 1.87 0.61 -25.49
CA THR A 33 2.41 0.48 -24.13
C THR A 33 1.71 1.46 -23.20
N ALA A 34 1.55 1.07 -21.95
CA ALA A 34 1.01 1.94 -20.92
C ALA A 34 1.77 1.77 -19.61
N ILE A 35 2.07 2.89 -18.97
CA ILE A 35 2.52 2.94 -17.58
C ILE A 35 1.47 3.68 -16.76
N ALA A 36 1.13 3.13 -15.60
CA ALA A 36 0.21 3.75 -14.66
C ALA A 36 0.98 4.36 -13.49
N ASN A 37 1.03 5.69 -13.44
CA ASN A 37 1.68 6.44 -12.37
C ASN A 37 0.74 6.58 -11.18
N THR A 38 1.19 6.04 -10.06
CA THR A 38 0.53 6.03 -8.75
C THR A 38 1.31 6.87 -7.72
N GLY A 39 2.15 7.78 -8.21
CA GLY A 39 2.97 8.70 -7.41
C GLY A 39 4.40 8.21 -7.13
N GLY A 40 4.83 7.12 -7.77
CA GLY A 40 6.18 6.58 -7.64
C GLY A 40 7.22 7.10 -8.63
N PHE A 41 6.79 7.79 -9.71
CA PHE A 41 7.67 8.21 -10.81
C PHE A 41 7.84 9.73 -10.87
N SER A 42 9.07 10.17 -11.13
CA SER A 42 9.35 11.54 -11.55
C SER A 42 8.98 11.77 -13.01
N LYS A 43 8.84 13.04 -13.41
CA LYS A 43 8.52 13.41 -14.80
C LYS A 43 9.63 12.99 -15.77
N GLU A 44 10.88 13.08 -15.32
CA GLU A 44 12.06 12.68 -16.09
C GLU A 44 12.11 11.16 -16.29
N GLU A 45 11.74 10.37 -15.28
CA GLU A 45 11.62 8.91 -15.39
C GLU A 45 10.52 8.51 -16.37
N LEU A 46 9.32 9.10 -16.27
CA LEU A 46 8.22 8.82 -17.21
C LEU A 46 8.61 9.13 -18.65
N LYS A 47 9.28 10.27 -18.90
CA LYS A 47 9.78 10.62 -20.23
C LYS A 47 10.81 9.63 -20.75
N SER A 48 11.74 9.18 -19.89
CA SER A 48 12.73 8.16 -20.24
C SER A 48 12.10 6.80 -20.58
N ILE A 49 11.02 6.43 -19.88
CA ILE A 49 10.23 5.22 -20.14
C ILE A 49 9.51 5.33 -21.47
N GLU A 50 8.89 6.47 -21.77
CA GLU A 50 8.24 6.73 -23.05
C GLU A 50 9.23 6.62 -24.23
N GLU A 51 10.38 7.30 -24.15
CA GLU A 51 11.42 7.22 -25.18
C GLU A 51 11.92 5.78 -25.39
N ARG A 52 11.97 4.99 -24.31
CA ARG A 52 12.35 3.57 -24.37
C ARG A 52 11.28 2.71 -25.03
N ALA A 53 10.00 2.94 -24.74
CA ALA A 53 8.90 2.22 -25.37
C ALA A 53 8.95 2.36 -26.90
N TYR A 54 9.14 3.57 -27.41
CA TYR A 54 9.25 3.81 -28.85
C TYR A 54 10.48 3.12 -29.48
N LYS A 55 11.64 3.17 -28.81
CA LYS A 55 12.85 2.46 -29.27
C LYS A 55 12.66 0.94 -29.34
N LEU A 56 11.79 0.38 -28.52
CA LEU A 56 11.47 -1.04 -28.48
C LEU A 56 10.35 -1.44 -29.46
N GLY A 57 9.83 -0.50 -30.25
CA GLY A 57 8.85 -0.78 -31.31
C GLY A 57 7.39 -0.52 -30.94
N ALA A 58 7.12 0.19 -29.84
CA ALA A 58 5.76 0.62 -29.52
C ALA A 58 5.22 1.59 -30.58
N THR A 59 3.99 1.36 -31.03
CA THR A 59 3.22 2.24 -31.90
C THR A 59 2.79 3.51 -31.16
N GLU A 60 2.36 3.37 -29.91
CA GLU A 60 1.96 4.48 -29.05
C GLU A 60 2.27 4.14 -27.58
N HIS A 61 2.60 5.16 -26.79
CA HIS A 61 2.83 5.06 -25.36
C HIS A 61 1.88 5.95 -24.59
N ALA A 62 1.29 5.44 -23.51
CA ALA A 62 0.50 6.23 -22.57
C ALA A 62 1.11 6.23 -21.17
N SER A 63 1.31 7.44 -20.64
CA SER A 63 1.56 7.66 -19.22
C SER A 63 0.25 8.05 -18.53
N LEU A 64 -0.37 7.09 -17.83
CA LEU A 64 -1.65 7.23 -17.16
C LEU A 64 -1.42 7.71 -15.73
N ASP A 65 -1.66 8.99 -15.45
CA ASP A 65 -1.61 9.48 -14.07
C ASP A 65 -2.91 9.14 -13.34
N ILE A 66 -2.80 8.24 -12.37
CA ILE A 66 -3.90 7.78 -11.52
C ILE A 66 -3.62 8.06 -10.04
N THR A 67 -2.70 8.98 -9.74
CA THR A 67 -2.25 9.22 -8.37
C THR A 67 -3.39 9.69 -7.46
N GLN A 68 -4.25 10.59 -7.95
CA GLN A 68 -5.43 11.05 -7.21
C GLN A 68 -6.47 9.93 -7.04
N GLU A 69 -6.76 9.18 -8.11
CA GLU A 69 -7.70 8.05 -8.04
C GLU A 69 -7.23 6.99 -7.05
N TYR A 70 -5.94 6.69 -7.05
CA TYR A 70 -5.33 5.75 -6.10
C TYR A 70 -5.45 6.25 -4.66
N TYR A 71 -5.31 7.55 -4.42
CA TYR A 71 -5.57 8.12 -3.11
C TYR A 71 -7.04 7.94 -2.70
N ASP A 72 -7.96 8.46 -3.51
CA ASP A 72 -9.39 8.54 -3.20
C ASP A 72 -10.00 7.16 -2.97
N LYS A 73 -9.55 6.17 -3.73
CA LYS A 73 -10.12 4.82 -3.75
C LYS A 73 -9.34 3.78 -2.93
N SER A 74 -8.09 4.05 -2.56
CA SER A 74 -7.26 3.08 -1.83
C SER A 74 -6.64 3.69 -0.58
N ILE A 75 -5.69 4.63 -0.73
CA ILE A 75 -4.87 5.10 0.39
C ILE A 75 -5.74 5.73 1.48
N LYS A 76 -6.76 6.51 1.10
CA LYS A 76 -7.73 7.08 2.05
C LYS A 76 -8.31 6.01 2.98
N TYR A 77 -8.82 4.91 2.42
CA TYR A 77 -9.40 3.82 3.21
C TYR A 77 -8.35 2.97 3.91
N MET A 78 -7.12 2.90 3.40
CA MET A 78 -6.02 2.27 4.11
C MET A 78 -5.61 3.06 5.37
N ILE A 79 -5.69 4.40 5.32
CA ILE A 79 -5.51 5.27 6.49
C ILE A 79 -6.68 5.04 7.46
N PHE A 80 -7.93 5.14 6.98
CA PHE A 80 -9.13 4.97 7.82
C PHE A 80 -9.17 3.59 8.48
N GLY A 81 -8.76 2.55 7.77
CA GLY A 81 -8.67 1.18 8.26
C GLY A 81 -7.39 0.89 9.06
N ASN A 82 -6.46 1.85 9.18
CA ASN A 82 -5.17 1.66 9.82
C ASN A 82 -4.39 0.43 9.31
N VAL A 83 -4.43 0.22 7.99
CA VAL A 83 -4.06 -1.05 7.35
C VAL A 83 -2.57 -1.35 7.53
N LEU A 84 -2.28 -2.42 8.28
CA LEU A 84 -0.95 -3.02 8.40
C LEU A 84 -1.08 -4.55 8.36
N ARG A 85 -0.58 -5.19 7.28
CA ARG A 85 -0.56 -6.65 7.17
C ARG A 85 0.35 -7.25 8.23
N ASN A 86 -0.17 -8.19 8.99
CA ASN A 86 0.47 -8.81 10.16
C ASN A 86 0.98 -7.78 11.18
N GLY A 87 0.37 -6.58 11.23
CA GLY A 87 0.79 -5.49 12.11
C GLY A 87 2.06 -4.75 11.69
N THR A 88 2.65 -5.07 10.53
CA THR A 88 3.95 -4.54 10.11
C THR A 88 3.91 -3.82 8.76
N TYR A 89 3.35 -4.45 7.72
CA TYR A 89 3.51 -3.97 6.34
C TYR A 89 2.32 -3.12 5.86
N PRO A 90 2.51 -1.88 5.38
CA PRO A 90 1.42 -1.02 4.93
C PRO A 90 0.88 -1.34 3.52
N ILE A 91 1.18 -2.53 2.96
CA ILE A 91 0.56 -3.03 1.72
C ILE A 91 0.88 -2.13 0.50
N SER A 92 2.06 -1.46 0.52
CA SER A 92 2.47 -0.42 -0.44
C SER A 92 2.34 -0.83 -1.91
N VAL A 93 3.03 -1.90 -2.33
CA VAL A 93 3.04 -2.32 -3.74
C VAL A 93 1.78 -3.09 -4.10
N SER A 94 1.29 -3.92 -3.18
CA SER A 94 0.17 -4.82 -3.43
C SER A 94 -1.13 -4.09 -3.76
N SER A 95 -1.42 -2.99 -3.05
CA SER A 95 -2.60 -2.17 -3.33
C SER A 95 -2.45 -1.42 -4.65
N GLU A 96 -1.28 -0.83 -4.91
CA GLU A 96 -0.94 -0.12 -6.13
C GLU A 96 -1.18 -0.93 -7.43
N ARG A 97 -0.76 -2.19 -7.45
CA ARG A 97 -0.82 -3.06 -8.64
C ARG A 97 -2.23 -3.27 -9.17
N ILE A 98 -3.23 -3.31 -8.29
CA ILE A 98 -4.63 -3.42 -8.68
C ILE A 98 -5.05 -2.19 -9.47
N PHE A 99 -4.74 -0.99 -8.98
CA PHE A 99 -5.11 0.26 -9.65
C PHE A 99 -4.36 0.45 -10.97
N GLN A 100 -3.10 0.02 -11.04
CA GLN A 100 -2.37 -0.02 -12.29
C GLN A 100 -3.03 -0.95 -13.30
N ALA A 101 -3.44 -2.16 -12.90
CA ALA A 101 -4.16 -3.08 -13.75
C ALA A 101 -5.50 -2.48 -14.25
N ILE A 102 -6.27 -1.84 -13.37
CA ILE A 102 -7.52 -1.15 -13.74
C ILE A 102 -7.25 -0.06 -14.80
N ALA A 103 -6.22 0.76 -14.62
CA ALA A 103 -5.89 1.82 -15.56
C ALA A 103 -5.46 1.26 -16.93
N ILE A 104 -4.61 0.24 -16.93
CA ILE A 104 -4.12 -0.42 -18.14
C ILE A 104 -5.26 -1.07 -18.93
N ILE A 105 -6.17 -1.78 -18.27
CA ILE A 105 -7.28 -2.44 -18.98
C ILE A 105 -8.30 -1.44 -19.53
N ASN A 106 -8.54 -0.33 -18.82
CA ASN A 106 -9.38 0.76 -19.32
C ASN A 106 -8.77 1.41 -20.58
N TYR A 107 -7.45 1.58 -20.59
CA TYR A 107 -6.73 2.06 -21.78
C TYR A 107 -6.81 1.05 -22.95
N ALA A 108 -6.66 -0.25 -22.67
CA ALA A 108 -6.83 -1.30 -23.67
C ALA A 108 -8.21 -1.29 -24.33
N LYS A 109 -9.28 -1.13 -23.54
CA LYS A 109 -10.64 -0.96 -24.08
C LYS A 109 -10.76 0.28 -24.98
N LYS A 110 -10.19 1.42 -24.56
CA LYS A 110 -10.25 2.67 -25.33
C LYS A 110 -9.59 2.54 -26.71
N ILE A 111 -8.50 1.77 -26.81
CA ILE A 111 -7.80 1.52 -28.08
C ILE A 111 -8.49 0.47 -28.95
N GLY A 112 -9.38 -0.33 -28.36
CA GLY A 112 -9.92 -1.54 -28.97
C GLY A 112 -8.84 -2.59 -29.16
N ALA A 113 -8.06 -2.84 -28.10
CA ALA A 113 -7.02 -3.86 -28.10
C ALA A 113 -7.61 -5.27 -28.08
N ASP A 114 -7.01 -6.18 -28.84
CA ASP A 114 -7.39 -7.59 -28.87
C ASP A 114 -6.74 -8.36 -27.69
N TYR A 115 -5.57 -7.88 -27.24
CA TYR A 115 -4.78 -8.47 -26.17
C TYR A 115 -4.30 -7.42 -25.15
N VAL A 116 -4.09 -7.86 -23.92
CA VAL A 116 -3.34 -7.15 -22.88
C VAL A 116 -2.16 -8.02 -22.44
N ALA A 117 -1.02 -7.42 -22.15
CA ALA A 117 0.18 -8.13 -21.75
C ALA A 117 0.84 -7.54 -20.50
N HIS A 118 1.54 -8.37 -19.73
CA HIS A 118 2.38 -7.91 -18.61
C HIS A 118 3.64 -8.77 -18.45
N GLY A 119 4.69 -8.18 -17.87
CA GLY A 119 5.99 -8.83 -17.65
C GLY A 119 6.15 -9.57 -16.32
N SER A 120 5.08 -9.73 -15.51
CA SER A 120 5.18 -10.41 -14.21
C SER A 120 5.68 -11.86 -14.34
N THR A 121 6.55 -12.27 -13.41
CA THR A 121 7.08 -13.64 -13.34
C THR A 121 6.07 -14.62 -12.76
N GLY A 122 6.27 -15.92 -13.02
CA GLY A 122 5.42 -17.00 -12.48
C GLY A 122 5.54 -17.25 -10.98
N ALA A 123 6.45 -16.58 -10.27
CA ALA A 123 6.72 -16.79 -8.84
C ALA A 123 6.15 -15.69 -7.92
N GLY A 124 5.61 -14.60 -8.48
CA GLY A 124 5.13 -13.44 -7.72
C GLY A 124 3.60 -13.35 -7.63
N ASN A 125 3.11 -12.52 -6.71
CA ASN A 125 1.68 -12.21 -6.57
C ASN A 125 1.15 -11.32 -7.71
N ASP A 126 2.02 -10.54 -8.35
CA ASP A 126 1.61 -9.53 -9.32
C ASP A 126 0.93 -10.13 -10.56
N GLN A 127 1.34 -11.34 -10.98
CA GLN A 127 0.65 -12.06 -12.05
C GLN A 127 -0.84 -12.28 -11.74
N VAL A 128 -1.16 -12.64 -10.48
CA VAL A 128 -2.55 -12.90 -10.07
C VAL A 128 -3.32 -11.59 -9.99
N ARG A 129 -2.67 -10.51 -9.53
CA ARG A 129 -3.28 -9.18 -9.43
C ARG A 129 -3.68 -8.63 -10.80
N PHE A 130 -2.78 -8.71 -11.78
CA PHE A 130 -3.06 -8.30 -13.14
C PHE A 130 -4.09 -9.22 -13.81
N ASP A 131 -3.86 -10.54 -13.80
CA ASP A 131 -4.76 -11.51 -14.46
C ASP A 131 -6.19 -11.42 -13.94
N LEU A 132 -6.38 -11.41 -12.61
CA LEU A 132 -7.71 -11.34 -12.00
C LEU A 132 -8.43 -10.05 -12.38
N THR A 133 -7.72 -8.91 -12.32
CA THR A 133 -8.30 -7.61 -12.66
C THR A 133 -8.70 -7.55 -14.14
N PHE A 134 -7.85 -8.04 -15.03
CA PHE A 134 -8.13 -8.09 -16.47
C PHE A 134 -9.31 -9.01 -16.77
N GLN A 135 -9.35 -10.20 -16.18
CA GLN A 135 -10.44 -11.16 -16.38
C GLN A 135 -11.80 -10.63 -15.88
N ILE A 136 -11.82 -9.92 -14.75
CA ILE A 136 -13.07 -9.35 -14.21
C ILE A 136 -13.55 -8.18 -15.09
N LEU A 137 -12.66 -7.27 -15.45
CA LEU A 137 -13.04 -6.03 -16.11
C LEU A 137 -13.20 -6.18 -17.62
N ALA A 138 -12.45 -7.05 -18.27
CA ALA A 138 -12.46 -7.25 -19.72
C ALA A 138 -12.24 -8.73 -20.09
N PRO A 139 -13.17 -9.64 -19.72
CA PRO A 139 -13.04 -11.07 -20.02
C PRO A 139 -12.91 -11.37 -21.52
N GLU A 140 -13.33 -10.46 -22.38
CA GLU A 140 -13.20 -10.52 -23.83
C GLU A 140 -11.78 -10.26 -24.36
N ILE A 141 -10.93 -9.55 -23.60
CA ILE A 141 -9.55 -9.24 -23.99
C ILE A 141 -8.64 -10.37 -23.52
N LYS A 142 -7.89 -10.96 -24.45
CA LYS A 142 -6.98 -12.07 -24.14
C LYS A 142 -5.73 -11.56 -23.42
N ILE A 143 -5.23 -12.35 -22.46
CA ILE A 143 -4.06 -11.99 -21.67
C ILE A 143 -2.82 -12.72 -22.20
N LEU A 144 -1.71 -12.00 -22.40
CA LEU A 144 -0.42 -12.53 -22.81
C LEU A 144 0.60 -12.35 -21.69
N THR A 145 1.32 -13.41 -21.34
CA THR A 145 2.31 -13.38 -20.26
C THR A 145 3.65 -13.99 -20.67
N PRO A 146 4.38 -13.41 -21.65
CA PRO A 146 5.57 -14.03 -22.25
C PRO A 146 6.61 -14.49 -21.22
N THR A 147 6.96 -13.64 -20.25
CA THR A 147 7.95 -13.95 -19.21
C THR A 147 7.56 -15.17 -18.38
N ARG A 148 6.28 -15.29 -18.01
CA ARG A 148 5.74 -16.44 -17.28
C ARG A 148 5.66 -17.68 -18.16
N ASP A 149 5.03 -17.57 -19.32
CA ASP A 149 4.66 -18.72 -20.14
C ASP A 149 5.90 -19.39 -20.76
N MET A 150 6.93 -18.61 -21.07
CA MET A 150 8.20 -19.13 -21.59
C MET A 150 9.21 -19.47 -20.49
N THR A 151 8.90 -19.22 -19.22
CA THR A 151 9.79 -19.47 -18.06
C THR A 151 11.19 -18.85 -18.28
N LEU A 152 11.22 -17.56 -18.60
CA LEU A 152 12.46 -16.91 -19.03
C LEU A 152 13.45 -16.72 -17.89
N THR A 153 14.74 -16.88 -18.20
CA THR A 153 15.83 -16.46 -17.32
C THR A 153 16.24 -15.03 -17.63
N ARG A 154 16.73 -14.30 -16.63
CA ARG A 154 17.24 -12.94 -16.79
C ARG A 154 18.35 -12.85 -17.86
N GLU A 155 19.23 -13.85 -17.90
CA GLU A 155 20.31 -13.94 -18.90
C GLU A 155 19.76 -14.06 -20.32
N TYR A 156 18.73 -14.88 -20.50
CA TYR A 156 18.07 -15.03 -21.80
C TYR A 156 17.47 -13.71 -22.28
N GLU A 157 16.75 -12.98 -21.42
CA GLU A 157 16.14 -11.69 -21.76
C GLU A 157 17.21 -10.66 -22.18
N ILE A 158 18.33 -10.61 -21.47
CA ILE A 158 19.45 -9.71 -21.78
C ILE A 158 20.06 -10.08 -23.15
N ASP A 159 20.33 -11.36 -23.40
CA ASP A 159 20.93 -11.81 -24.65
C ASP A 159 19.98 -11.62 -25.84
N TYR A 160 18.68 -11.83 -25.62
CA TYR A 160 17.66 -11.55 -26.61
C TYR A 160 17.64 -10.07 -26.99
N LEU A 161 17.60 -9.17 -26.00
CA LEU A 161 17.57 -7.73 -26.25
C LEU A 161 18.85 -7.24 -26.98
N LYS A 162 20.02 -7.75 -26.59
CA LYS A 162 21.28 -7.45 -27.28
C LYS A 162 21.28 -7.90 -28.74
N LYS A 163 20.81 -9.13 -29.01
CA LYS A 163 20.68 -9.65 -30.39
C LYS A 163 19.78 -8.78 -31.26
N HIS A 164 18.80 -8.12 -30.64
CA HIS A 164 17.87 -7.21 -31.31
C HIS A 164 18.29 -5.73 -31.25
N GLY A 165 19.57 -5.46 -30.97
CA GLY A 165 20.16 -4.12 -31.03
C GLY A 165 19.80 -3.21 -29.86
N TYR A 166 19.28 -3.75 -28.76
CA TYR A 166 18.99 -3.00 -27.54
C TYR A 166 20.08 -3.22 -26.51
N GLU A 167 20.97 -2.24 -26.37
CA GLU A 167 21.97 -2.19 -25.31
C GLU A 167 21.48 -1.32 -24.15
N ALA A 168 21.29 -1.90 -22.98
CA ALA A 168 21.09 -1.16 -21.74
C ALA A 168 22.00 -1.70 -20.64
N ASP A 169 22.32 -0.84 -19.67
CA ASP A 169 23.13 -1.23 -18.51
C ASP A 169 22.29 -2.03 -17.50
N PHE A 170 22.14 -3.32 -17.78
CA PHE A 170 21.42 -4.25 -16.92
C PHE A 170 22.25 -4.75 -15.72
N LYS A 171 23.51 -4.27 -15.56
CA LYS A 171 24.40 -4.65 -14.44
C LYS A 171 23.99 -4.03 -13.11
N LYS A 172 23.28 -2.90 -13.14
CA LYS A 172 22.68 -2.31 -11.93
C LYS A 172 21.34 -2.97 -11.68
N MET A 173 21.28 -3.94 -10.78
CA MET A 173 20.14 -4.21 -9.90
C MET A 173 20.43 -5.49 -9.08
N GLU A 174 21.25 -5.36 -8.04
CA GLU A 174 21.33 -6.40 -6.98
C GLU A 174 20.00 -6.52 -6.23
N TYR A 175 19.21 -5.45 -6.21
CA TYR A 175 17.90 -5.37 -5.59
C TYR A 175 16.82 -5.01 -6.62
N SER A 176 15.64 -5.59 -6.45
CA SER A 176 14.41 -5.19 -7.14
C SER A 176 13.66 -4.19 -6.28
N ILE A 177 13.59 -2.94 -6.73
CA ILE A 177 13.06 -1.80 -5.97
C ILE A 177 11.78 -1.32 -6.65
N ASN A 178 10.68 -1.32 -5.91
CA ASN A 178 9.38 -0.85 -6.35
C ASN A 178 8.97 0.31 -5.47
N LYS A 179 9.20 1.53 -5.96
CA LYS A 179 8.87 2.77 -5.26
C LYS A 179 7.47 3.25 -5.67
N GLY A 180 6.64 3.58 -4.69
CA GLY A 180 5.31 4.15 -4.89
C GLY A 180 5.05 5.28 -3.89
N LEU A 181 3.88 5.93 -4.02
CA LEU A 181 3.47 7.00 -3.09
C LEU A 181 3.35 6.53 -1.64
N TRP A 182 2.95 5.27 -1.44
CA TRP A 182 2.68 4.69 -0.12
C TRP A 182 3.83 3.80 0.40
N GLY A 183 5.06 4.06 -0.06
CA GLY A 183 6.28 3.37 0.36
C GLY A 183 6.95 2.55 -0.74
N THR A 184 8.12 2.02 -0.43
CA THR A 184 8.97 1.25 -1.34
C THR A 184 9.12 -0.18 -0.87
N SER A 185 9.00 -1.15 -1.77
CA SER A 185 9.34 -2.56 -1.48
C SER A 185 10.61 -2.99 -2.20
N ILE A 186 11.41 -3.77 -1.52
CA ILE A 186 12.77 -4.14 -1.90
C ILE A 186 12.91 -5.66 -1.82
N GLY A 187 13.13 -6.30 -2.97
CA GLY A 187 13.49 -7.71 -3.11
C GLY A 187 14.99 -7.87 -3.31
N GLY A 188 15.60 -8.92 -2.74
CA GLY A 188 17.03 -9.17 -2.87
C GLY A 188 17.46 -10.54 -2.36
N LYS A 189 18.75 -10.84 -2.37
CA LYS A 189 19.27 -12.13 -1.87
C LYS A 189 18.97 -12.36 -0.38
N GLU A 190 18.89 -11.30 0.42
CA GLU A 190 18.57 -11.35 1.85
C GLU A 190 17.10 -11.69 2.09
N THR A 191 16.21 -11.30 1.18
CA THR A 191 14.78 -11.63 1.29
C THR A 191 14.51 -13.12 1.02
N LEU A 192 15.45 -13.85 0.43
CA LEU A 192 15.36 -15.30 0.21
C LEU A 192 15.83 -16.15 1.40
N LYS A 193 16.39 -15.52 2.42
CA LYS A 193 16.87 -16.19 3.65
C LYS A 193 16.01 -15.78 4.83
N SER A 194 16.00 -16.58 5.90
CA SER A 194 15.19 -16.28 7.10
C SER A 194 15.97 -15.59 8.23
N ASN A 195 17.30 -15.48 8.12
CA ASN A 195 18.20 -15.04 9.19
C ASN A 195 19.01 -13.78 8.84
N GLN A 196 18.62 -13.04 7.79
CA GLN A 196 19.30 -11.80 7.35
C GLN A 196 18.28 -10.66 7.22
N THR A 197 18.72 -9.41 7.30
CA THR A 197 17.90 -8.24 6.94
C THR A 197 18.58 -7.48 5.80
N LEU A 198 17.87 -6.58 5.13
CA LEU A 198 18.47 -5.73 4.09
C LEU A 198 19.60 -4.87 4.69
N PRO A 199 20.77 -4.78 4.03
CA PRO A 199 21.80 -3.84 4.42
C PRO A 199 21.35 -2.39 4.16
N GLU A 200 21.92 -1.43 4.89
CA GLU A 200 21.59 0.00 4.75
C GLU A 200 21.71 0.50 3.30
N SER A 201 22.69 -0.01 2.54
CA SER A 201 22.91 0.34 1.14
C SER A 201 21.82 -0.14 0.17
N ALA A 202 20.94 -1.06 0.60
CA ALA A 202 19.83 -1.55 -0.22
C ALA A 202 18.64 -0.58 -0.24
N TYR A 203 18.53 0.31 0.76
CA TYR A 203 17.46 1.28 0.85
C TYR A 203 17.74 2.49 -0.07
N PRO A 204 16.82 2.86 -0.97
CA PRO A 204 16.97 4.03 -1.84
C PRO A 204 17.25 5.33 -1.09
N CYS A 205 16.49 5.60 -0.03
CA CYS A 205 16.63 6.82 0.75
C CYS A 205 17.61 6.58 1.90
N GLN A 206 18.77 7.24 1.89
CA GLN A 206 19.78 7.09 2.96
C GLN A 206 19.50 8.04 4.13
N MET A 207 19.82 7.59 5.35
CA MET A 207 19.63 8.41 6.55
C MET A 207 20.59 9.60 6.52
N ILE A 208 20.06 10.80 6.73
CA ILE A 208 20.86 12.04 6.79
C ILE A 208 20.63 12.84 8.08
N ALA A 209 19.51 12.62 8.78
CA ALA A 209 19.20 13.31 10.02
C ALA A 209 19.96 12.72 11.22
N LYS A 210 20.38 13.60 12.15
CA LYS A 210 21.12 13.23 13.37
C LYS A 210 20.47 13.72 14.67
N GLY A 211 19.45 14.58 14.58
CA GLY A 211 18.79 15.22 15.72
C GLY A 211 17.35 14.77 15.88
N GLU A 212 16.58 15.61 16.57
CA GLU A 212 15.15 15.44 16.78
C GLU A 212 14.41 16.62 16.14
N GLU A 213 13.25 16.34 15.55
CA GLU A 213 12.38 17.33 14.92
C GLU A 213 10.93 16.97 15.23
N THR A 214 10.14 17.96 15.62
CA THR A 214 8.71 17.78 15.86
C THR A 214 7.94 17.97 14.55
N LEU A 215 7.17 16.95 14.18
CA LEU A 215 6.21 16.95 13.10
C LEU A 215 4.80 17.05 13.68
N THR A 216 3.95 17.87 13.07
CA THR A 216 2.51 17.90 13.34
C THR A 216 1.73 17.51 12.09
N ILE A 217 0.71 16.66 12.28
CA ILE A 217 -0.22 16.26 11.23
C ILE A 217 -1.62 16.60 11.73
N ASP A 218 -2.32 17.46 10.99
CA ASP A 218 -3.70 17.81 11.27
C ASP A 218 -4.58 16.91 10.40
N PHE A 219 -5.59 16.29 11.00
CA PHE A 219 -6.61 15.50 10.34
C PHE A 219 -7.96 16.21 10.39
N LYS A 220 -8.76 16.04 9.35
CA LYS A 220 -10.17 16.42 9.29
C LYS A 220 -10.97 15.25 8.73
N GLU A 221 -11.91 14.74 9.51
CA GLU A 221 -12.73 13.57 9.16
C GLU A 221 -11.87 12.39 8.68
N GLY A 222 -10.76 12.13 9.39
CA GLY A 222 -9.80 11.06 9.09
C GLY A 222 -8.79 11.39 7.99
N GLU A 223 -9.00 12.43 7.18
CA GLU A 223 -8.10 12.80 6.08
C GLU A 223 -7.05 13.83 6.51
N ILE A 224 -5.87 13.80 5.92
CA ILE A 224 -4.79 14.75 6.22
C ILE A 224 -5.21 16.15 5.74
N ALA A 225 -5.28 17.11 6.64
CA ALA A 225 -5.68 18.49 6.36
C ALA A 225 -4.50 19.47 6.33
N ALA A 226 -3.51 19.26 7.21
CA ALA A 226 -2.30 20.09 7.25
C ALA A 226 -1.09 19.32 7.76
N VAL A 227 0.11 19.80 7.41
CA VAL A 227 1.40 19.28 7.88
C VAL A 227 2.23 20.48 8.37
N ASN A 228 2.64 20.48 9.63
CA ASN A 228 3.34 21.64 10.23
C ASN A 228 2.61 22.98 10.06
N GLY A 229 1.27 22.94 10.13
CA GLY A 229 0.40 24.11 9.97
C GLY A 229 0.17 24.55 8.52
N GLU A 230 0.89 23.99 7.55
CA GLU A 230 0.65 24.22 6.12
C GLU A 230 -0.53 23.35 5.65
N LYS A 231 -1.54 23.97 5.04
CA LYS A 231 -2.75 23.28 4.57
C LYS A 231 -2.52 22.57 3.25
N TYR A 232 -3.07 21.38 3.12
CA TYR A 232 -3.00 20.57 1.91
C TYR A 232 -4.41 20.16 1.46
N ASP A 233 -4.90 20.79 0.40
CA ASP A 233 -6.11 20.33 -0.30
C ASP A 233 -5.80 19.04 -1.09
N ASP A 234 -4.63 18.99 -1.72
CA ASP A 234 -4.08 17.80 -2.36
C ASP A 234 -3.45 16.86 -1.31
N LYS A 235 -4.10 15.71 -1.10
CA LYS A 235 -3.68 14.71 -0.13
C LYS A 235 -2.47 13.91 -0.57
N VAL A 236 -2.24 13.78 -1.87
CA VAL A 236 -1.02 13.18 -2.43
C VAL A 236 0.17 14.07 -2.08
N ALA A 237 0.03 15.39 -2.28
CA ALA A 237 1.06 16.36 -1.90
C ALA A 237 1.33 16.35 -0.39
N ALA A 238 0.30 16.18 0.45
CA ALA A 238 0.47 16.04 1.90
C ALA A 238 1.33 14.82 2.26
N ILE A 239 1.05 13.65 1.66
CA ILE A 239 1.82 12.42 1.88
C ILE A 239 3.28 12.62 1.45
N GLN A 240 3.51 13.23 0.29
CA GLN A 240 4.85 13.53 -0.21
C GLN A 240 5.61 14.51 0.70
N ALA A 241 4.92 15.50 1.27
CA ALA A 241 5.52 16.43 2.23
C ALA A 241 5.95 15.70 3.51
N ILE A 242 5.10 14.80 4.04
CA ILE A 242 5.43 13.96 5.20
C ILE A 242 6.60 13.02 4.87
N GLU A 243 6.62 12.39 3.69
CA GLU A 243 7.70 11.49 3.26
C GLU A 243 9.02 12.25 3.22
N LYS A 244 9.06 13.43 2.60
CA LYS A 244 10.27 14.27 2.52
C LYS A 244 10.84 14.67 3.88
N ILE A 245 9.99 14.80 4.90
CA ILE A 245 10.43 15.07 6.28
C ILE A 245 10.93 13.77 6.92
N THR A 246 10.14 12.71 6.85
CA THR A 246 10.34 11.47 7.62
C THR A 246 11.41 10.54 7.03
N GLU A 247 11.62 10.54 5.71
CA GLU A 247 12.62 9.69 5.03
C GLU A 247 14.05 9.96 5.51
N LYS A 248 14.34 11.22 5.90
CA LYS A 248 15.65 11.65 6.39
C LYS A 248 16.10 10.91 7.65
N TYR A 249 15.13 10.37 8.39
CA TYR A 249 15.31 9.68 9.66
C TYR A 249 15.35 8.16 9.54
N ALA A 250 15.27 7.58 8.33
CA ALA A 250 15.21 6.12 8.12
C ALA A 250 14.09 5.41 8.90
N ILE A 251 12.96 6.10 9.08
CA ILE A 251 11.77 5.56 9.74
C ILE A 251 11.05 4.58 8.81
N GLY A 252 10.42 3.55 9.39
CA GLY A 252 9.55 2.65 8.63
C GLY A 252 10.30 1.67 7.73
N ARG A 253 11.59 1.42 8.01
CA ARG A 253 12.37 0.35 7.39
C ARG A 253 12.17 -0.95 8.16
N ASP A 254 11.70 -1.99 7.49
CA ASP A 254 11.51 -3.31 8.11
C ASP A 254 11.44 -4.43 7.05
N MET A 255 11.32 -5.67 7.51
CA MET A 255 11.11 -6.87 6.71
C MET A 255 9.74 -7.48 7.03
N HIS A 256 8.92 -7.67 6.01
CA HIS A 256 7.65 -8.37 6.15
C HIS A 256 7.79 -9.83 5.71
N ILE A 257 7.24 -10.74 6.51
CA ILE A 257 7.02 -12.14 6.16
C ILE A 257 5.52 -12.40 6.19
N GLY A 258 4.98 -12.94 5.12
CA GLY A 258 3.55 -13.19 4.98
C GLY A 258 3.27 -14.32 4.00
N ASP A 259 2.02 -14.77 4.01
CA ASP A 259 1.52 -15.72 3.03
C ASP A 259 1.19 -14.98 1.73
N THR A 260 1.59 -15.58 0.61
CA THR A 260 1.33 -15.08 -0.74
C THR A 260 -0.02 -15.58 -1.25
N ILE A 261 -0.55 -14.95 -2.28
CA ILE A 261 -1.83 -15.33 -2.91
C ILE A 261 -1.75 -16.77 -3.45
N ILE A 262 -0.55 -17.17 -3.91
CA ILE A 262 -0.27 -18.48 -4.47
C ILE A 262 0.07 -19.55 -3.41
N GLY A 263 -0.11 -19.26 -2.12
CA GLY A 263 -0.04 -20.25 -1.04
C GLY A 263 1.36 -20.59 -0.51
N ILE A 264 2.38 -19.76 -0.79
CA ILE A 264 3.74 -19.90 -0.22
C ILE A 264 4.04 -18.78 0.76
N LYS A 265 5.13 -18.89 1.53
CA LYS A 265 5.63 -17.76 2.31
C LYS A 265 6.50 -16.87 1.44
N GLY A 266 6.20 -15.58 1.47
CA GLY A 266 7.00 -14.53 0.85
C GLY A 266 7.68 -13.70 1.93
N ARG A 267 8.85 -13.16 1.59
CA ARG A 267 9.56 -12.19 2.42
C ARG A 267 10.00 -11.03 1.56
N VAL A 268 9.80 -9.81 2.05
CA VAL A 268 10.09 -8.57 1.34
C VAL A 268 10.57 -7.52 2.34
N GLY A 269 11.60 -6.76 1.99
CA GLY A 269 11.96 -5.59 2.77
C GLY A 269 11.22 -4.36 2.26
N PHE A 270 11.04 -3.37 3.11
CA PHE A 270 10.36 -2.14 2.71
C PHE A 270 10.89 -0.94 3.47
N GLU A 271 10.74 0.24 2.87
CA GLU A 271 10.82 1.54 3.54
C GLU A 271 9.51 2.28 3.32
N ALA A 272 8.86 2.71 4.40
CA ALA A 272 7.55 3.34 4.35
C ALA A 272 7.44 4.41 5.46
N ALA A 273 8.25 5.46 5.37
CA ALA A 273 8.38 6.45 6.43
C ALA A 273 7.05 7.20 6.68
N ALA A 274 6.48 7.84 5.65
CA ALA A 274 5.21 8.53 5.76
C ALA A 274 4.04 7.61 6.11
N PRO A 275 3.82 6.45 5.44
CA PRO A 275 2.76 5.52 5.81
C PRO A 275 2.77 5.13 7.28
N MET A 276 3.95 4.80 7.82
CA MET A 276 4.07 4.38 9.22
C MET A 276 3.75 5.51 10.19
N VAL A 277 4.21 6.73 9.90
CA VAL A 277 3.93 7.90 10.74
C VAL A 277 2.45 8.30 10.64
N ILE A 278 1.88 8.35 9.43
CA ILE A 278 0.48 8.71 9.19
C ILE A 278 -0.47 7.72 9.88
N ILE A 279 -0.28 6.41 9.68
CA ILE A 279 -1.16 5.39 10.26
C ILE A 279 -1.12 5.46 11.79
N ASN A 280 0.06 5.63 12.39
CA ASN A 280 0.17 5.67 13.85
C ASN A 280 -0.30 7.00 14.45
N ALA A 281 -0.16 8.11 13.72
CA ALA A 281 -0.77 9.38 14.08
C ALA A 281 -2.30 9.31 14.03
N HIS A 282 -2.85 8.75 12.96
CA HIS A 282 -4.28 8.53 12.78
C HIS A 282 -4.85 7.63 13.90
N LYS A 283 -4.21 6.49 14.18
CA LYS A 283 -4.55 5.63 15.34
C LYS A 283 -4.54 6.39 16.67
N MET A 284 -3.58 7.28 16.87
CA MET A 284 -3.49 8.07 18.10
C MET A 284 -4.71 8.98 18.24
N LEU A 285 -5.08 9.71 17.18
CA LEU A 285 -6.25 10.58 17.19
C LEU A 285 -7.56 9.80 17.39
N GLU A 286 -7.69 8.62 16.78
CA GLU A 286 -8.86 7.75 16.96
C GLU A 286 -9.06 7.30 18.41
N LYS A 287 -7.98 7.07 19.17
CA LYS A 287 -8.09 6.73 20.60
C LYS A 287 -8.78 7.82 21.41
N HIS A 288 -8.63 9.07 20.98
CA HIS A 288 -9.22 10.25 21.62
C HIS A 288 -10.60 10.59 21.06
N THR A 289 -10.97 10.13 19.86
CA THR A 289 -12.18 10.60 19.16
C THR A 289 -13.22 9.51 18.93
N LEU A 290 -12.86 8.23 19.12
CA LEU A 290 -13.75 7.09 18.94
C LEU A 290 -13.99 6.34 20.25
N THR A 291 -15.22 5.87 20.45
CA THR A 291 -15.54 4.98 21.58
C THR A 291 -14.83 3.63 21.46
N LYS A 292 -14.69 2.93 22.58
CA LYS A 292 -14.10 1.58 22.65
C LYS A 292 -14.64 0.62 21.57
N TRP A 293 -15.95 0.59 21.37
CA TRP A 293 -16.59 -0.36 20.46
C TRP A 293 -16.51 0.07 18.99
N GLN A 294 -16.47 1.38 18.71
CA GLN A 294 -16.15 1.87 17.37
C GLN A 294 -14.73 1.44 16.97
N GLN A 295 -13.74 1.68 17.83
CA GLN A 295 -12.36 1.25 17.59
C GLN A 295 -12.27 -0.27 17.37
N TYR A 296 -12.89 -1.06 18.27
CA TYR A 296 -12.88 -2.51 18.18
C TYR A 296 -13.37 -3.02 16.81
N TRP A 297 -14.55 -2.59 16.36
CA TRP A 297 -15.11 -3.05 15.10
C TRP A 297 -14.36 -2.52 13.89
N LYS A 298 -13.94 -1.25 13.92
CA LYS A 298 -13.17 -0.63 12.84
C LYS A 298 -11.83 -1.33 12.62
N ASP A 299 -11.14 -1.73 13.68
CA ASP A 299 -9.88 -2.48 13.56
C ASP A 299 -10.07 -3.86 12.92
N GLN A 300 -11.19 -4.54 13.19
CA GLN A 300 -11.54 -5.78 12.49
C GLN A 300 -11.75 -5.51 11.00
N ILE A 301 -12.59 -4.53 10.66
CA ILE A 301 -12.89 -4.17 9.26
C ILE A 301 -11.62 -3.74 8.53
N GLY A 302 -10.76 -2.92 9.14
CA GLY A 302 -9.48 -2.51 8.57
C GLY A 302 -8.54 -3.68 8.29
N THR A 303 -8.50 -4.67 9.19
CA THR A 303 -7.71 -5.90 8.99
C THR A 303 -8.21 -6.69 7.78
N TRP A 304 -9.53 -6.85 7.64
CA TRP A 304 -10.13 -7.54 6.49
C TRP A 304 -9.95 -6.76 5.19
N TYR A 305 -10.16 -5.45 5.21
CA TYR A 305 -9.97 -4.57 4.06
C TYR A 305 -8.54 -4.65 3.51
N GLY A 306 -7.54 -4.56 4.40
CA GLY A 306 -6.14 -4.75 4.05
C GLY A 306 -5.83 -6.13 3.47
N MET A 307 -6.45 -7.18 4.00
CA MET A 307 -6.32 -8.53 3.43
C MET A 307 -6.86 -8.58 2.00
N PHE A 308 -8.07 -8.08 1.75
CA PHE A 308 -8.67 -8.11 0.42
C PHE A 308 -7.84 -7.31 -0.61
N LEU A 309 -7.28 -6.16 -0.22
CA LEU A 309 -6.31 -5.44 -1.06
C LEU A 309 -5.06 -6.28 -1.36
N HIS A 310 -4.53 -7.01 -0.36
CA HIS A 310 -3.38 -7.88 -0.60
C HIS A 310 -3.69 -9.03 -1.57
N GLU A 311 -4.88 -9.63 -1.44
CA GLU A 311 -5.38 -10.79 -2.21
C GLU A 311 -6.01 -10.42 -3.57
N ALA A 312 -5.79 -9.21 -4.07
CA ALA A 312 -6.34 -8.72 -5.34
C ALA A 312 -7.89 -8.63 -5.40
N GLN A 313 -8.58 -8.67 -4.26
CA GLN A 313 -10.05 -8.71 -4.17
C GLN A 313 -10.71 -7.32 -4.07
N TYR A 314 -10.06 -6.27 -4.57
CA TYR A 314 -10.58 -4.89 -4.48
C TYR A 314 -11.94 -4.71 -5.18
N LEU A 315 -12.17 -5.44 -6.28
CA LEU A 315 -13.40 -5.38 -7.07
C LEU A 315 -14.56 -6.17 -6.45
N ASP A 316 -14.34 -6.87 -5.33
CA ASP A 316 -15.43 -7.52 -4.61
C ASP A 316 -16.37 -6.46 -4.01
N PRO A 317 -17.71 -6.60 -4.17
CA PRO A 317 -18.67 -5.65 -3.62
C PRO A 317 -18.52 -5.37 -2.12
N VAL A 318 -18.05 -6.36 -1.33
CA VAL A 318 -17.87 -6.19 0.12
C VAL A 318 -16.87 -5.08 0.44
N MET A 319 -15.95 -4.76 -0.47
CA MET A 319 -15.01 -3.65 -0.30
C MET A 319 -15.76 -2.32 -0.16
N ARG A 320 -16.84 -2.11 -0.93
CA ARG A 320 -17.66 -0.89 -0.83
C ARG A 320 -18.40 -0.82 0.51
N ASP A 321 -18.87 -1.96 1.00
CA ASP A 321 -19.54 -2.05 2.31
C ASP A 321 -18.57 -1.73 3.46
N MET A 322 -17.35 -2.27 3.40
CA MET A 322 -16.29 -1.96 4.36
C MET A 322 -15.90 -0.49 4.32
N GLU A 323 -15.74 0.10 3.13
CA GLU A 323 -15.42 1.52 2.96
C GLU A 323 -16.52 2.44 3.51
N ALA A 324 -17.80 2.09 3.34
CA ALA A 324 -18.90 2.84 3.93
C ALA A 324 -18.83 2.86 5.46
N PHE A 325 -18.52 1.71 6.08
CA PHE A 325 -18.27 1.63 7.52
C PHE A 325 -17.06 2.47 7.92
N LEU A 326 -15.94 2.34 7.21
CA LEU A 326 -14.71 3.09 7.48
C LEU A 326 -14.97 4.59 7.39
N GLN A 327 -15.60 5.08 6.32
CA GLN A 327 -15.97 6.49 6.16
C GLN A 327 -16.87 6.99 7.30
N SER A 328 -17.88 6.19 7.71
CA SER A 328 -18.74 6.54 8.84
C SER A 328 -17.97 6.65 10.16
N SER A 329 -16.95 5.83 10.36
CA SER A 329 -16.15 5.87 11.58
C SER A 329 -15.33 7.16 11.72
N GLN A 330 -15.08 7.88 10.62
CA GLN A 330 -14.17 9.03 10.61
C GLN A 330 -14.81 10.38 10.95
N GLN A 331 -16.13 10.46 11.13
CA GLN A 331 -16.87 11.73 11.31
C GLN A 331 -16.29 12.68 12.38
N ASN A 332 -15.75 12.13 13.47
CA ASN A 332 -15.17 12.92 14.57
C ASN A 332 -13.64 12.84 14.64
N VAL A 333 -12.99 12.16 13.69
CA VAL A 333 -11.52 11.99 13.66
C VAL A 333 -10.89 13.26 13.08
N THR A 334 -10.99 14.35 13.84
CA THR A 334 -10.54 15.69 13.48
C THR A 334 -9.69 16.26 14.61
N GLY A 335 -8.50 16.74 14.29
CA GLY A 335 -7.56 17.28 15.26
C GLY A 335 -6.11 17.19 14.80
N ARG A 336 -5.21 17.74 15.59
CA ARG A 336 -3.76 17.70 15.37
C ARG A 336 -3.12 16.59 16.18
N VAL A 337 -2.13 15.92 15.59
CA VAL A 337 -1.27 14.96 16.27
C VAL A 337 0.17 15.48 16.25
N ILE A 338 0.83 15.44 17.41
CA ILE A 338 2.20 15.91 17.61
C ILE A 338 3.13 14.68 17.70
N ILE A 339 4.22 14.70 16.94
CA ILE A 339 5.10 13.56 16.74
C ILE A 339 6.55 14.02 16.77
N ASP A 340 7.38 13.42 17.61
CA ASP A 340 8.83 13.66 17.58
C ASP A 340 9.53 12.61 16.73
N LEU A 341 10.31 13.07 15.75
CA LEU A 341 11.08 12.24 14.82
C LEU A 341 12.51 12.09 15.31
N LYS A 342 13.04 10.86 15.28
CA LYS A 342 14.42 10.53 15.62
C LYS A 342 14.98 9.53 14.62
N PRO A 343 16.30 9.40 14.46
CA PRO A 343 16.89 8.33 13.69
C PRO A 343 16.27 6.97 14.04
N TYR A 344 15.73 6.28 13.04
CA TYR A 344 15.07 4.97 13.10
C TYR A 344 13.77 4.86 13.91
N ARG A 345 13.25 5.95 14.50
CA ARG A 345 12.03 5.88 15.31
C ARG A 345 11.26 7.21 15.36
N TYR A 346 10.01 7.13 15.79
CA TYR A 346 9.21 8.30 16.14
C TYR A 346 8.52 8.09 17.48
N ILE A 347 8.08 9.18 18.10
CA ILE A 347 7.37 9.18 19.37
C ILE A 347 6.08 9.96 19.16
N LEU A 348 4.93 9.34 19.43
CA LEU A 348 3.64 10.03 19.46
C LEU A 348 3.55 10.79 20.79
N VAL A 349 3.51 12.12 20.72
CA VAL A 349 3.57 13.00 21.90
C VAL A 349 2.19 13.22 22.48
N GLY A 350 1.22 13.56 21.64
CA GLY A 350 -0.15 13.89 22.07
C GLY A 350 -1.01 14.39 20.93
N VAL A 351 -2.24 14.79 21.26
CA VAL A 351 -3.22 15.30 20.30
C VAL A 351 -3.86 16.60 20.79
N GLU A 352 -4.31 17.41 19.84
CA GLU A 352 -5.17 18.57 20.07
C GLU A 352 -6.46 18.37 19.26
N SER A 353 -7.59 18.18 19.93
CA SER A 353 -8.89 18.02 19.27
C SER A 353 -10.02 18.64 20.11
N ASP A 354 -11.03 19.17 19.40
CA ASP A 354 -12.32 19.58 19.97
C ASP A 354 -13.24 18.38 20.24
N PHE A 355 -12.92 17.21 19.67
CA PHE A 355 -13.63 15.94 19.86
C PHE A 355 -12.92 14.99 20.83
N ASP A 356 -11.95 15.50 21.61
CA ASP A 356 -11.18 14.69 22.55
C ASP A 356 -12.05 14.22 23.72
N LEU A 357 -12.33 12.91 23.74
CA LEU A 357 -13.12 12.22 24.77
C LEU A 357 -12.47 12.26 26.16
N MET A 358 -11.17 12.63 26.26
CA MET A 358 -10.52 12.87 27.55
C MET A 358 -10.98 14.18 28.21
N LYS A 359 -11.43 15.18 27.42
CA LYS A 359 -11.89 16.48 27.93
C LYS A 359 -13.34 16.47 28.41
N SER A 360 -13.87 15.30 28.81
CA SER A 360 -15.26 15.18 29.21
C SER A 360 -15.52 15.82 30.59
N ASP A 361 -16.63 16.51 30.75
CA ASP A 361 -17.03 17.14 32.03
C ASP A 361 -17.39 16.12 33.14
N PHE A 362 -17.44 14.81 32.82
CA PHE A 362 -17.96 13.75 33.68
C PHE A 362 -16.95 13.21 34.70
N GLY A 363 -15.65 13.25 34.39
CA GLY A 363 -14.62 12.78 35.29
C GLY A 363 -13.23 12.70 34.65
N GLU A 364 -12.21 12.81 35.51
CA GLU A 364 -10.80 12.71 35.16
C GLU A 364 -10.23 11.43 35.77
N TYR A 365 -9.69 10.55 34.93
CA TYR A 365 -9.20 9.24 35.38
C TYR A 365 -8.13 9.40 36.46
N GLY A 366 -8.36 8.76 37.61
CA GLY A 366 -7.41 8.77 38.73
C GLY A 366 -7.49 9.99 39.64
N GLU A 367 -8.27 11.02 39.28
CA GLU A 367 -8.33 12.28 40.04
C GLU A 367 -9.74 12.56 40.59
N VAL A 368 -10.73 12.75 39.72
CA VAL A 368 -12.06 13.22 40.11
C VAL A 368 -13.17 12.47 39.38
N ASN A 369 -14.20 12.06 40.11
CA ASN A 369 -15.41 11.47 39.55
C ASN A 369 -16.63 12.28 39.97
N LYS A 370 -17.37 12.83 38.99
CA LYS A 370 -18.60 13.59 39.21
C LYS A 370 -19.85 12.88 38.68
N ALA A 371 -19.68 11.78 37.95
CA ALA A 371 -20.75 11.17 37.16
C ALA A 371 -21.36 9.90 37.76
N TRP A 372 -20.65 9.17 38.63
CA TRP A 372 -21.19 7.96 39.27
C TRP A 372 -20.72 7.79 40.72
N THR A 373 -21.49 7.08 41.52
CA THR A 373 -21.17 6.81 42.92
C THR A 373 -20.38 5.52 43.10
N ALA A 374 -19.79 5.34 44.29
CA ALA A 374 -19.14 4.09 44.65
C ALA A 374 -20.11 2.89 44.65
N ASP A 375 -21.39 3.11 44.96
CA ASP A 375 -22.39 2.05 45.01
C ASP A 375 -22.82 1.60 43.60
N ASP A 376 -22.87 2.52 42.64
CA ASP A 376 -23.09 2.18 41.21
C ASP A 376 -22.01 1.22 40.71
N VAL A 377 -20.74 1.48 41.04
CA VAL A 377 -19.62 0.60 40.65
C VAL A 377 -19.72 -0.76 41.31
N LYS A 378 -20.07 -0.84 42.60
CA LYS A 378 -20.26 -2.12 43.30
C LYS A 378 -21.37 -2.94 42.65
N GLY A 379 -22.51 -2.30 42.36
CA GLY A 379 -23.66 -2.91 41.71
C GLY A 379 -23.31 -3.41 40.30
N PHE A 380 -22.74 -2.54 39.48
CA PHE A 380 -22.30 -2.88 38.12
C PHE A 380 -21.30 -4.03 38.11
N THR A 381 -20.26 -3.97 38.96
CA THR A 381 -19.24 -5.04 39.08
C THR A 381 -19.86 -6.37 39.49
N LYS A 382 -20.83 -6.35 40.41
CA LYS A 382 -21.54 -7.57 40.84
C LYS A 382 -22.26 -8.24 39.67
N ILE A 383 -22.92 -7.46 38.81
CA ILE A 383 -23.67 -7.95 37.66
C ILE A 383 -22.74 -8.34 36.51
N LEU A 384 -21.77 -7.49 36.14
CA LEU A 384 -20.80 -7.75 35.07
C LEU A 384 -20.02 -9.05 35.31
N GLY A 385 -19.65 -9.32 36.57
CA GLY A 385 -18.90 -10.51 36.94
C GLY A 385 -19.70 -11.83 36.90
N ASN A 386 -21.03 -11.79 36.73
CA ASN A 386 -21.86 -13.00 36.80
C ASN A 386 -21.46 -14.06 35.76
N GLN A 387 -21.18 -13.65 34.52
CA GLN A 387 -20.78 -14.59 33.46
C GLN A 387 -19.51 -15.36 33.83
N MET A 388 -18.50 -14.67 34.38
CA MET A 388 -17.25 -15.30 34.82
C MET A 388 -17.44 -16.16 36.07
N LYS A 389 -18.24 -15.70 37.05
CA LYS A 389 -18.56 -16.48 38.25
C LYS A 389 -19.25 -17.80 37.91
N ILE A 390 -20.19 -17.79 36.97
CA ILE A 390 -20.88 -19.00 36.50
C ILE A 390 -19.88 -19.95 35.86
N TYR A 391 -19.03 -19.47 34.94
CA TYR A 391 -18.00 -20.28 34.29
C TYR A 391 -17.12 -21.02 35.32
N HIS A 392 -16.55 -20.28 36.28
CA HIS A 392 -15.70 -20.89 37.31
C HIS A 392 -16.48 -21.81 38.26
N SER A 393 -17.71 -21.47 38.61
CA SER A 393 -18.57 -22.33 39.44
C SER A 393 -18.81 -23.68 38.77
N VAL A 394 -19.10 -23.69 37.47
CA VAL A 394 -19.32 -24.92 36.69
C VAL A 394 -18.03 -25.74 36.57
N LEU A 395 -16.88 -25.11 36.29
CA LEU A 395 -15.60 -25.81 36.22
C LEU A 395 -15.21 -26.45 37.56
N ASN A 396 -15.32 -25.70 38.66
CA ASN A 396 -15.03 -26.20 40.01
C ASN A 396 -15.92 -27.38 40.38
N LYS A 397 -17.22 -27.33 40.03
CA LYS A 397 -18.14 -28.45 40.23
C LYS A 397 -17.70 -29.72 39.49
N ASN A 398 -17.07 -29.56 38.34
CA ASN A 398 -16.62 -30.67 37.49
C ASN A 398 -15.14 -31.06 37.72
N LYS A 399 -14.46 -30.52 38.76
CA LYS A 399 -13.05 -30.78 39.09
C LYS A 399 -12.09 -30.66 37.89
N LYS A 400 -12.34 -29.69 37.01
CA LYS A 400 -11.44 -29.31 35.92
C LYS A 400 -10.76 -27.99 36.22
#